data_AF-A0A9D5RCD8-F1
#
_entry.id   AF-A0A9D5RCD8-F1
#
_cell.length_a   1.000
_cell.length_b   1.000
_cell.length_c   1.000
_cell.angle_alpha   90.00
_cell.angle_beta   90.00
_cell.angle_gamma   90.00
#
_symmetry.space_group_name_H-M   'P 1'
#
loop_
_entity.id
_entity.type
_entity.pdbx_description
1 polymer ?
#
loop_
_entity_poly.entity_id
_entity_poly.type
_entity_poly.pdbx_seq_one_letter_code
_entity_poly.pdbx_strand_id
1 'polypeptide(L)'
;MQYLSLFSSALRELPRFSALAAAVLRQAEDLQALVRSLPEAFSLPSAAGAQLDVLGASLGLPRPEGAGDEAYRAWLQARLRLFRWDGTNETVPALLSDIAPGADLNDHGDGSVTVTLAAPLPGPPESCLPVPAGIHLMTEGDPS
;
A
#
# COMPACT_ATOMS: atom_id res chain seq x y z
N MET A 1 -20.86 24.19 -14.65
CA MET A 1 -20.50 25.43 -13.94
C MET A 1 -21.67 25.90 -13.06
N GLN A 2 -21.97 25.17 -11.98
CA GLN A 2 -23.05 25.56 -11.03
C GLN A 2 -22.77 26.92 -10.36
N TYR A 3 -21.51 27.33 -10.24
CA TYR A 3 -21.08 28.54 -9.54
C TYR A 3 -21.41 29.87 -10.24
N LEU A 4 -21.59 29.91 -11.56
CA LEU A 4 -21.99 31.13 -12.27
C LEU A 4 -23.39 31.61 -11.88
N SER A 5 -24.20 30.72 -11.28
CA SER A 5 -25.55 31.02 -10.80
C SER A 5 -25.58 31.96 -9.58
N LEU A 6 -24.44 32.14 -8.90
CA LEU A 6 -24.32 32.99 -7.70
C LEU A 6 -24.11 34.48 -8.02
N PHE A 7 -23.66 34.82 -9.24
CA PHE A 7 -23.58 36.21 -9.68
C PHE A 7 -24.96 36.76 -10.01
N SER A 8 -25.18 38.06 -9.78
CA SER A 8 -26.42 38.72 -10.22
C SER A 8 -26.59 38.58 -11.74
N SER A 9 -27.84 38.45 -12.20
CA SER A 9 -28.17 38.28 -13.62
C SER A 9 -27.58 39.38 -14.50
N ALA A 10 -27.58 40.62 -14.02
CA ALA A 10 -27.03 41.80 -14.70
C ALA A 10 -25.53 41.67 -15.06
N LEU A 11 -24.72 41.03 -14.20
CA LEU A 11 -23.31 40.78 -14.48
C LEU A 11 -23.10 39.55 -15.36
N ARG A 12 -23.99 38.56 -15.26
CA ARG A 12 -23.91 37.28 -15.98
C ARG A 12 -24.08 37.43 -17.49
N GLU A 13 -24.87 38.41 -17.92
CA GLU A 13 -25.10 38.68 -19.35
C GLU A 13 -23.94 39.44 -20.03
N LEU A 14 -22.97 39.95 -19.26
CA LEU A 14 -21.78 40.58 -19.83
C LEU A 14 -20.79 39.51 -20.32
N PRO A 15 -20.55 39.38 -21.65
CA PRO A 15 -19.85 38.22 -22.23
C PRO A 15 -18.38 38.13 -21.80
N ARG A 16 -17.72 39.28 -21.58
CA ARG A 16 -16.33 39.32 -21.11
C ARG A 16 -16.21 38.97 -19.63
N PHE A 17 -17.15 39.42 -18.82
CA PHE A 17 -17.18 39.12 -17.38
C PHE A 17 -17.46 37.64 -17.15
N SER A 18 -18.47 37.07 -17.84
CA SER A 18 -18.80 35.66 -17.72
C SER A 18 -17.67 34.75 -18.21
N ALA A 19 -16.97 35.13 -19.29
CA ALA A 19 -15.78 34.42 -19.75
C ALA A 19 -14.64 34.45 -18.72
N LEU A 20 -14.36 35.61 -18.11
CA LEU A 20 -13.35 35.75 -17.07
C LEU A 20 -13.72 34.96 -15.81
N ALA A 21 -14.95 35.09 -15.33
CA ALA A 21 -15.46 34.37 -14.18
C ALA A 21 -15.41 32.86 -14.39
N ALA A 22 -15.79 32.36 -15.58
CA ALA A 22 -15.69 30.95 -15.92
C ALA A 22 -14.25 30.45 -16.00
N ALA A 23 -13.30 31.28 -16.44
CA ALA A 23 -11.89 30.90 -16.47
C ALA A 23 -11.31 30.76 -15.05
N VAL A 24 -11.59 31.73 -14.17
CA VAL A 24 -11.13 31.71 -12.77
C VAL A 24 -11.77 30.56 -11.99
N LEU A 25 -13.08 30.38 -12.13
CA LEU A 25 -13.78 29.29 -11.43
C LEU A 25 -13.34 27.91 -11.89
N ARG A 26 -13.01 27.76 -13.17
CA ARG A 26 -12.48 26.49 -13.70
C ARG A 26 -11.15 26.11 -13.07
N GLN A 27 -10.23 27.05 -12.86
CA GLN A 27 -8.99 26.77 -12.13
C GLN A 27 -9.27 26.22 -10.72
N ALA A 28 -10.25 26.79 -10.01
CA ALA A 28 -10.64 26.32 -8.69
C ALA A 28 -11.30 24.92 -8.75
N GLU A 29 -12.14 24.66 -9.75
CA GLU A 29 -12.74 23.34 -9.97
C GLU A 29 -11.67 22.29 -10.30
N ASP A 30 -10.69 22.63 -11.15
CA ASP A 30 -9.59 21.74 -11.53
C ASP A 30 -8.71 21.40 -10.31
N LEU A 31 -8.39 22.38 -9.45
CA LEU A 31 -7.67 22.14 -8.21
C LEU A 31 -8.46 21.25 -7.24
N GLN A 32 -9.77 21.47 -7.11
CA GLN A 32 -10.62 20.62 -6.28
C GLN A 32 -10.68 19.18 -6.81
N ALA A 33 -10.76 19.01 -8.13
CA ALA A 33 -10.75 17.70 -8.77
C ALA A 33 -9.42 16.97 -8.50
N LEU A 34 -8.29 17.67 -8.66
CA LEU A 34 -6.96 17.13 -8.38
C LEU A 34 -6.84 16.70 -6.92
N VAL A 35 -7.15 17.59 -5.97
CA VAL A 35 -7.06 17.29 -4.53
C VAL A 35 -7.95 16.10 -4.15
N ARG A 36 -9.13 16.00 -4.74
CA ARG A 36 -10.04 14.88 -4.50
C ARG A 36 -9.50 13.55 -5.02
N SER A 37 -8.70 13.57 -6.09
CA SER A 37 -8.07 12.36 -6.65
C SER A 37 -6.81 11.90 -5.91
N LEU A 38 -6.19 12.77 -5.11
CA LEU A 38 -4.93 12.45 -4.42
C LEU A 38 -5.01 11.22 -3.51
N PRO A 39 -6.03 11.03 -2.66
CA PRO A 39 -6.08 9.86 -1.77
C PRO A 39 -6.08 8.52 -2.54
N GLU A 40 -6.79 8.46 -3.66
CA GLU A 40 -6.80 7.27 -4.52
C GLU A 40 -5.43 7.03 -5.17
N ALA A 41 -4.68 8.07 -5.50
CA ALA A 41 -3.33 7.93 -6.04
C ALA A 41 -2.31 7.38 -5.03
N PHE A 42 -2.58 7.51 -3.73
CA PHE A 42 -1.76 6.97 -2.63
C PHE A 42 -2.41 5.77 -1.94
N SER A 43 -3.24 5.00 -2.66
CA SER A 43 -3.77 3.74 -2.14
C SER A 43 -2.84 2.58 -2.49
N LEU A 44 -2.66 1.60 -1.59
CA LEU A 44 -1.81 0.42 -1.86
C LEU A 44 -2.09 -0.29 -3.20
N PRO A 45 -3.35 -0.50 -3.63
CA PRO A 45 -3.61 -1.19 -4.89
C PRO A 45 -3.28 -0.36 -6.16
N SER A 46 -3.29 0.96 -6.08
CA SER A 46 -3.11 1.86 -7.24
C SER A 46 -1.76 2.57 -7.28
N ALA A 47 -1.13 2.76 -6.11
CA ALA A 47 0.13 3.47 -6.00
C ALA A 47 1.22 2.72 -6.77
N ALA A 48 2.01 3.49 -7.52
CA ALA A 48 3.12 2.98 -8.33
C ALA A 48 4.37 3.86 -8.12
N GLY A 49 5.55 3.25 -8.29
CA GLY A 49 6.84 3.93 -8.15
C GLY A 49 6.94 4.78 -6.88
N ALA A 50 7.18 6.09 -7.06
CA ALA A 50 7.40 7.03 -5.96
C ALA A 50 6.22 7.15 -4.98
N GLN A 51 4.98 6.98 -5.44
CA GLN A 51 3.81 7.00 -4.54
C GLN A 51 3.84 5.82 -3.56
N LEU A 52 4.22 4.65 -4.07
CA LEU A 52 4.36 3.43 -3.28
C LEU A 52 5.57 3.53 -2.33
N ASP A 53 6.65 4.20 -2.74
CA ASP A 53 7.82 4.48 -1.90
C ASP A 53 7.47 5.37 -0.70
N VAL A 54 6.64 6.39 -0.90
CA VAL A 54 6.13 7.23 0.21
C VAL A 54 5.30 6.42 1.21
N LEU A 55 4.46 5.50 0.73
CA LEU A 55 3.70 4.60 1.59
C LEU A 55 4.62 3.67 2.40
N GLY A 56 5.64 3.08 1.76
CA GLY A 56 6.58 2.22 2.47
C GLY A 56 7.46 2.95 3.47
N ALA A 57 7.90 4.16 3.17
CA ALA A 57 8.58 5.02 4.14
C ALA A 57 7.70 5.27 5.38
N SER A 58 6.39 5.42 5.20
CA SER A 58 5.43 5.62 6.30
C SER A 58 5.24 4.36 7.15
N LEU A 59 5.43 3.17 6.57
CA LEU A 59 5.40 1.87 7.27
C LEU A 59 6.78 1.45 7.80
N GLY A 60 7.81 2.28 7.61
CA GLY A 60 9.20 1.99 7.99
C GLY A 60 9.84 0.86 7.17
N LEU A 61 9.32 0.58 5.97
CA LEU A 61 9.83 -0.44 5.06
C LEU A 61 10.26 0.24 3.74
N PRO A 62 11.53 0.68 3.61
CA PRO A 62 12.01 1.25 2.36
C PRO A 62 12.10 0.19 1.26
N ARG A 63 11.95 0.59 0.00
CA ARG A 63 12.05 -0.31 -1.14
C ARG A 63 13.50 -0.82 -1.28
N PRO A 64 13.73 -2.14 -1.31
CA PRO A 64 15.05 -2.68 -1.61
C PRO A 64 15.38 -2.53 -3.10
N GLU A 65 16.68 -2.46 -3.39
CA GLU A 65 17.17 -2.33 -4.76
C GLU A 65 16.71 -3.50 -5.64
N GLY A 66 16.17 -3.19 -6.82
CA GLY A 66 15.70 -4.19 -7.78
C GLY A 66 14.30 -4.77 -7.51
N ALA A 67 13.61 -4.38 -6.43
CA ALA A 67 12.24 -4.81 -6.21
C ALA A 67 11.25 -4.09 -7.14
N GLY A 68 10.49 -4.88 -7.91
CA GLY A 68 9.36 -4.36 -8.69
C GLY A 68 8.19 -3.95 -7.80
N ASP A 69 7.31 -3.10 -8.34
CA ASP A 69 6.14 -2.57 -7.62
C ASP A 69 5.23 -3.67 -7.07
N GLU A 70 5.09 -4.80 -7.78
CA GLU A 70 4.23 -5.91 -7.35
C GLU A 70 4.75 -6.60 -6.08
N ALA A 71 6.04 -6.96 -6.07
CA ALA A 71 6.67 -7.56 -4.90
C ALA A 71 6.64 -6.61 -3.70
N TYR A 72 6.96 -5.33 -3.94
CA TYR A 72 6.95 -4.32 -2.89
C TYR A 72 5.55 -4.09 -2.31
N ARG A 73 4.51 -4.09 -3.15
CA ARG A 73 3.11 -4.00 -2.70
C ARG A 73 2.73 -5.18 -1.81
N ALA A 74 3.11 -6.40 -2.19
CA ALA A 74 2.86 -7.59 -1.38
C ALA A 74 3.51 -7.49 0.00
N TRP A 75 4.76 -7.01 0.08
CA TRP A 75 5.46 -6.82 1.35
C TRP A 75 4.80 -5.76 2.24
N LEU A 76 4.35 -4.64 1.67
CA LEU A 76 3.64 -3.60 2.43
C LEU A 76 2.29 -4.10 2.98
N GLN A 77 1.57 -4.92 2.20
CA GLN A 77 0.35 -5.57 2.66
C GLN A 77 0.62 -6.55 3.81
N ALA A 78 1.68 -7.36 3.70
CA ALA A 78 2.09 -8.26 4.77
C ALA A 78 2.46 -7.49 6.05
N ARG A 79 3.21 -6.39 5.93
CA ARG A 79 3.57 -5.52 7.06
C ARG A 79 2.35 -4.91 7.74
N LEU A 80 1.39 -4.42 6.97
CA LEU A 80 0.15 -3.84 7.51
C LEU A 80 -0.68 -4.90 8.24
N ARG A 81 -0.76 -6.12 7.71
CA ARG A 81 -1.46 -7.25 8.35
C ARG A 81 -0.78 -7.66 9.65
N LEU A 82 0.56 -7.70 9.67
CA LEU A 82 1.33 -7.95 10.88
C LEU A 82 1.02 -6.91 11.97
N PHE A 83 0.97 -5.62 11.63
CA PHE A 83 0.60 -4.57 12.58
C PHE A 83 -0.86 -4.63 13.05
N ARG A 84 -1.73 -5.27 12.27
CA ARG A 84 -3.14 -5.49 12.63
C ARG A 84 -3.36 -6.79 13.43
N TRP A 85 -2.34 -7.63 13.56
CA TRP A 85 -2.46 -8.89 14.29
C TRP A 85 -2.83 -8.66 15.76
N ASP A 86 -3.66 -9.53 16.30
CA ASP A 86 -4.17 -9.45 17.67
C ASP A 86 -3.26 -10.11 18.72
N GLY A 87 -2.14 -10.69 18.29
CA GLY A 87 -1.14 -11.32 19.16
C GLY A 87 -1.47 -12.76 19.59
N THR A 88 -2.48 -13.39 18.99
CA THR A 88 -2.88 -14.77 19.31
C THR A 88 -2.43 -15.74 18.21
N ASN A 89 -1.94 -16.93 18.59
CA ASN A 89 -1.53 -17.95 17.62
C ASN A 89 -2.69 -18.47 16.78
N GLU A 90 -3.92 -18.46 17.33
CA GLU A 90 -5.13 -18.95 16.65
C GLU A 90 -5.48 -18.16 15.38
N THR A 91 -5.14 -16.87 15.32
CA THR A 91 -5.41 -16.03 14.15
C THR A 91 -4.29 -16.04 13.12
N VAL A 92 -3.12 -16.56 13.48
CA VAL A 92 -1.95 -16.59 12.59
C VAL A 92 -2.20 -17.42 11.32
N PRO A 93 -2.79 -18.63 11.37
CA PRO A 93 -3.08 -19.40 10.16
C PRO A 93 -3.98 -18.64 9.16
N ALA A 94 -4.97 -17.90 9.66
CA ALA A 94 -5.85 -17.10 8.82
C ALA A 94 -5.10 -15.92 8.18
N LEU A 95 -4.23 -15.25 8.94
CA LEU A 95 -3.38 -14.16 8.43
C LEU A 95 -2.37 -14.68 7.39
N LEU A 96 -1.75 -15.83 7.64
CA LEU A 96 -0.81 -16.45 6.71
C LEU A 96 -1.48 -16.85 5.41
N SER A 97 -2.66 -17.47 5.47
CA SER A 97 -3.43 -17.83 4.27
C SER A 97 -3.82 -16.61 3.43
N ASP A 98 -4.10 -15.47 4.06
CA ASP A 98 -4.42 -14.20 3.38
C ASP A 98 -3.18 -13.50 2.77
N ILE A 99 -1.98 -13.71 3.33
CA ILE A 99 -0.72 -13.14 2.83
C ILE A 99 -0.10 -14.03 1.74
N ALA A 100 -0.02 -15.33 2.01
CA ALA A 100 0.64 -16.34 1.20
C ALA A 100 -0.24 -17.60 1.18
N PRO A 101 -1.09 -17.76 0.15
CA PRO A 101 -1.97 -18.92 0.05
C PRO A 101 -1.17 -20.23 0.09
N GLY A 102 -1.57 -21.15 0.95
CA GLY A 102 -0.88 -22.43 1.15
C GLY A 102 0.34 -22.35 2.09
N ALA A 103 0.60 -21.20 2.70
CA ALA A 103 1.49 -21.14 3.85
C ALA A 103 0.83 -21.80 5.07
N ASP A 104 1.65 -22.48 5.86
CA ASP A 104 1.23 -23.16 7.08
C ASP A 104 2.21 -22.87 8.22
N LEU A 105 1.71 -22.93 9.45
CA LEU A 105 2.51 -22.74 10.66
C LEU A 105 2.22 -23.87 11.64
N ASN A 106 3.29 -24.57 12.03
CA ASN A 106 3.25 -25.61 13.04
C ASN A 106 4.11 -25.18 14.25
N ASP A 107 3.43 -24.93 15.38
CA ASP A 107 4.06 -24.69 16.68
C ASP A 107 4.29 -26.04 17.37
N HIS A 108 5.54 -26.37 17.69
CA HIS A 108 5.91 -27.65 18.32
C HIS A 108 5.69 -27.67 19.84
N GLY A 109 5.38 -26.52 20.46
CA GLY A 109 5.13 -26.42 21.90
C GLY A 109 6.38 -26.56 22.77
N ASP A 110 7.56 -26.64 22.18
CA ASP A 110 8.88 -26.66 22.83
C ASP A 110 9.64 -25.33 22.68
N GLY A 111 8.96 -24.30 22.16
CA GLY A 111 9.56 -23.01 21.82
C GLY A 111 10.08 -22.92 20.38
N SER A 112 9.91 -23.96 19.56
CA SER A 112 10.20 -23.94 18.13
C SER A 112 8.93 -23.88 17.28
N VAL A 113 9.03 -23.20 16.12
CA VAL A 113 7.95 -23.05 15.16
C VAL A 113 8.47 -23.35 13.76
N THR A 114 7.73 -24.14 12.99
CA THR A 114 8.00 -24.38 11.57
C THR A 114 6.98 -23.64 10.72
N VAL A 115 7.47 -22.83 9.78
CA VAL A 115 6.63 -22.15 8.79
C VAL A 115 6.90 -22.76 7.42
N THR A 116 5.87 -23.29 6.79
CA THR A 116 5.94 -23.84 5.44
C THR A 116 5.36 -22.82 4.47
N LEU A 117 6.02 -22.57 3.35
CA LEU A 117 5.52 -21.69 2.29
C LEU A 117 5.27 -22.52 1.03
N ALA A 118 4.07 -22.42 0.46
CA ALA A 118 3.72 -23.12 -0.79
C ALA A 118 4.39 -22.53 -2.04
N ALA A 119 4.84 -21.28 -1.96
CA ALA A 119 5.51 -20.58 -3.06
C ALA A 119 6.70 -19.77 -2.51
N PRO A 120 7.76 -19.57 -3.31
CA PRO A 120 8.84 -18.68 -2.94
C PRO A 120 8.28 -17.27 -2.72
N LEU A 121 8.81 -16.59 -1.70
CA LEU A 121 8.47 -15.20 -1.43
C LEU A 121 8.75 -14.35 -2.69
N PRO A 122 7.90 -13.35 -3.00
CA PRO A 122 8.16 -12.47 -4.11
C PRO A 122 9.41 -11.64 -3.81
N GLY A 123 10.52 -11.91 -4.49
CA GLY A 123 11.81 -11.22 -4.31
C GLY A 123 12.71 -11.81 -3.19
N PRO A 124 13.99 -11.41 -3.13
CA PRO A 124 14.95 -12.00 -2.21
C PRO A 124 14.61 -11.66 -0.74
N PRO A 125 14.45 -12.65 0.15
CA PRO A 125 13.97 -12.44 1.53
C PRO A 125 14.93 -11.60 2.37
N GLU A 126 16.23 -11.74 2.12
CA GLU A 126 17.30 -10.97 2.77
C GLU A 126 17.27 -9.47 2.45
N SER A 127 16.54 -9.07 1.41
CA SER A 127 16.36 -7.66 1.07
C SER A 127 15.23 -6.97 1.84
N CYS A 128 14.31 -7.75 2.43
CA CYS A 128 13.08 -7.21 3.01
C CYS A 128 13.21 -6.92 4.52
N LEU A 129 13.86 -7.81 5.29
CA LEU A 129 14.13 -7.59 6.72
C LEU A 129 15.41 -8.34 7.13
N PRO A 130 16.28 -7.74 7.97
CA PRO A 130 17.37 -8.49 8.60
C PRO A 130 16.75 -9.57 9.48
N VAL A 131 17.09 -10.83 9.22
CA VAL A 131 16.64 -11.96 10.02
C VAL A 131 17.23 -11.81 11.43
N PRO A 132 16.40 -11.72 12.50
CA PRO A 132 16.89 -11.65 13.87
C PRO A 132 17.81 -12.83 14.20
N ALA A 133 18.85 -12.58 15.00
CA ALA A 133 19.74 -13.63 15.47
C ALA A 133 18.93 -14.75 16.14
N GLY A 134 19.12 -16.00 15.70
CA GLY A 134 18.39 -17.18 16.19
C GLY A 134 17.21 -17.63 15.32
N ILE A 135 16.84 -16.89 14.27
CA ILE A 135 15.89 -17.35 13.26
C ILE A 135 16.68 -17.87 12.04
N HIS A 136 16.42 -19.13 11.66
CA HIS A 136 17.04 -19.75 10.49
C HIS A 136 15.99 -19.92 9.41
N LEU A 137 16.23 -19.33 8.23
CA LEU A 137 15.42 -19.57 7.04
C LEU A 137 15.92 -20.85 6.39
N MET A 138 15.21 -21.96 6.58
CA MET A 138 15.53 -23.20 5.86
C MET A 138 14.88 -23.16 4.48
N THR A 139 15.70 -23.26 3.43
CA THR A 139 15.23 -23.45 2.05
C THR A 139 15.27 -24.93 1.70
N GLU A 140 14.41 -25.37 0.76
CA GLU A 140 14.35 -26.75 0.29
C GLU A 140 15.76 -27.25 -0.12
N GLY A 141 16.39 -28.08 0.72
CA GLY A 141 17.76 -28.60 0.52
C GLY A 141 18.71 -28.55 1.72
N ASP A 142 18.35 -27.90 2.83
CA ASP A 142 19.20 -27.87 4.04
C ASP A 142 19.01 -29.15 4.89
N PRO A 143 20.08 -29.86 5.31
CA PRO A 143 19.93 -31.04 6.17
C PRO A 143 19.53 -30.63 7.60
N SER A 144 18.59 -31.41 8.15
CA SER A 144 18.01 -31.29 9.49
C SER A 144 19.04 -31.39 10.62
#